data_AF-A0A2T3G511-F1
#
_entry.id   AF-A0A2T3G511-F1
#
_cell.length_a   1.000
_cell.length_b   1.000
_cell.length_c   1.000
_cell.angle_alpha   90.00
_cell.angle_beta   90.00
_cell.angle_gamma   90.00
#
_symmetry.space_group_name_H-M   'P 1'
#
loop_
_entity.id
_entity.type
_entity.pdbx_description
1 polymer ?
#
loop_
_entity_poly.entity_id
_entity_poly.type
_entity_poly.pdbx_seq_one_letter_code
_entity_poly.pdbx_strand_id
1 'polypeptide(L)'
;MYPYINFEKTGKQIQKYMNQGGYCVQDIQTYLGLSCKQSVYKWLKGKSLPNLEHLCALSYLFHCTLDDLVVTQMNYYVIKETICQYSLGDC
;
A
#
# COMPACT_ATOMS: atom_id res chain seq x y z
N MET A 1 18.63 7.32 3.65
CA MET A 1 17.81 6.22 4.20
C MET A 1 16.37 6.69 4.16
N TYR A 2 15.49 5.99 3.46
CA TYR A 2 14.08 6.37 3.39
C TYR A 2 13.21 5.12 3.58
N PRO A 3 12.05 5.26 4.24
CA PRO A 3 11.10 4.17 4.37
C PRO A 3 10.44 3.86 3.03
N TYR A 4 10.15 2.58 2.78
CA TYR A 4 9.33 2.14 1.66
C TYR A 4 8.12 1.36 2.18
N ILE A 5 7.04 1.36 1.41
CA ILE A 5 5.84 0.58 1.76
C ILE A 5 6.12 -0.89 1.52
N ASN A 6 5.89 -1.74 2.53
CA ASN A 6 5.87 -3.18 2.35
C ASN A 6 4.47 -3.62 1.89
N PHE A 7 4.37 -4.08 0.65
CA PHE A 7 3.09 -4.40 0.01
C PHE A 7 2.41 -5.60 0.67
N GLU A 8 3.18 -6.64 1.01
CA GLU A 8 2.64 -7.85 1.63
C GLU A 8 2.09 -7.57 3.03
N LYS A 9 2.84 -6.83 3.84
CA LYS A 9 2.42 -6.44 5.19
C LYS A 9 1.24 -5.48 5.16
N THR A 10 1.24 -4.52 4.23
CA THR A 10 0.09 -3.62 4.02
C THR A 10 -1.14 -4.41 3.58
N GLY A 11 -1.01 -5.38 2.67
CA GLY A 11 -2.09 -6.27 2.26
C GLY A 11 -2.69 -7.07 3.43
N LYS A 12 -1.84 -7.63 4.30
CA LYS A 12 -2.23 -8.31 5.53
C LYS A 12 -2.91 -7.36 6.53
N GLN A 13 -2.42 -6.12 6.64
CA GLN A 13 -3.02 -5.10 7.49
C GLN A 13 -4.42 -4.71 7.02
N ILE A 14 -4.62 -4.52 5.71
CA ILE A 14 -5.95 -4.33 5.11
C ILE A 14 -6.86 -5.52 5.44
N GLN A 15 -6.38 -6.76 5.26
CA GLN A 15 -7.16 -7.96 5.59
C GLN A 15 -7.57 -8.02 7.07
N LYS A 16 -6.68 -7.60 7.98
CA LYS A 16 -6.96 -7.53 9.41
C LYS A 16 -8.11 -6.58 9.70
N TYR A 17 -8.09 -5.37 9.14
CA TYR A 17 -9.17 -4.39 9.30
C TYR A 17 -10.48 -4.86 8.67
N MET A 18 -10.42 -5.50 7.50
CA MET A 18 -11.59 -6.13 6.88
C MET A 18 -12.25 -7.15 7.83
N ASN A 19 -11.45 -8.06 8.40
CA ASN A 19 -11.95 -9.09 9.31
C ASN A 19 -12.51 -8.49 10.61
N GLN A 20 -11.87 -7.44 11.15
CA GLN A 20 -12.33 -6.75 12.37
C GLN A 20 -13.66 -6.03 12.16
N GLY A 21 -13.87 -5.45 10.97
CA GLY A 21 -15.13 -4.79 10.59
C GLY A 21 -16.18 -5.73 10.01
N GLY A 22 -15.90 -7.03 9.87
CA GLY A 22 -16.83 -8.00 9.26
C GLY A 22 -17.04 -7.82 7.76
N TYR A 23 -16.08 -7.19 7.06
CA TYR A 23 -16.16 -6.92 5.62
C TYR A 23 -15.62 -8.07 4.80
N CYS A 24 -16.35 -8.45 3.74
CA CYS A 24 -15.87 -9.33 2.70
C CYS A 24 -15.26 -8.53 1.53
N VAL A 25 -14.63 -9.23 0.59
CA VAL A 25 -14.02 -8.60 -0.61
C VAL A 25 -15.05 -7.86 -1.47
N GLN A 26 -16.30 -8.33 -1.51
CA GLN A 26 -17.38 -7.65 -2.23
C GLN A 26 -17.67 -6.27 -1.61
N ASP A 27 -17.69 -6.17 -0.29
CA ASP A 27 -18.00 -4.92 0.41
C ASP A 27 -16.96 -3.85 0.09
N ILE A 28 -15.68 -4.22 0.15
CA ILE A 28 -14.57 -3.32 -0.20
C ILE A 28 -14.61 -2.90 -1.66
N GLN A 29 -14.89 -3.84 -2.57
CA GLN A 29 -15.02 -3.53 -4.00
C GLN A 29 -16.18 -2.55 -4.26
N THR A 30 -17.34 -2.79 -3.64
CA THR A 30 -18.51 -1.92 -3.77
C THR A 30 -18.26 -0.55 -3.17
N TYR A 31 -17.72 -0.48 -1.95
CA TYR A 31 -17.42 0.77 -1.26
C TYR A 31 -16.46 1.66 -2.05
N LEU A 32 -15.43 1.06 -2.65
CA LEU A 32 -14.43 1.78 -3.45
C LEU A 32 -14.84 1.97 -4.92
N GLY A 33 -16.02 1.49 -5.34
CA GLY A 33 -16.48 1.60 -6.73
C GLY A 33 -15.58 0.90 -7.75
N LEU A 34 -14.83 -0.14 -7.35
CA LEU A 34 -13.90 -0.81 -8.27
C LEU A 34 -14.67 -1.67 -9.26
N SER A 35 -14.16 -1.74 -10.50
CA SER A 35 -14.76 -2.59 -11.54
C SER A 35 -14.67 -4.09 -11.25
N CYS A 36 -13.68 -4.53 -10.47
CA CYS A 36 -13.47 -5.95 -10.19
C CYS A 36 -12.92 -6.23 -8.78
N LYS A 37 -13.36 -7.35 -8.19
CA LYS A 37 -12.83 -7.89 -6.92
C LYS A 37 -11.35 -8.23 -6.99
N GLN A 38 -10.85 -8.48 -8.20
CA GLN A 38 -9.47 -8.91 -8.44
C GLN A 38 -8.46 -7.87 -7.94
N SER A 39 -8.80 -6.58 -7.98
CA SER A 39 -7.98 -5.51 -7.41
C SER A 39 -7.74 -5.72 -5.91
N VAL A 40 -8.81 -5.98 -5.16
CA VAL A 40 -8.73 -6.24 -3.71
C VAL A 40 -7.89 -7.51 -3.44
N TYR A 41 -8.12 -8.61 -4.16
CA TYR A 41 -7.32 -9.83 -3.99
C TYR A 41 -5.83 -9.62 -4.28
N LYS A 42 -5.46 -8.75 -5.23
CA LYS A 42 -4.06 -8.41 -5.48
C LYS A 42 -3.46 -7.66 -4.30
N TRP A 43 -4.19 -6.75 -3.67
CA TRP A 43 -3.75 -6.04 -2.47
C TRP A 43 -3.52 -7.00 -1.31
N LEU A 44 -4.50 -7.88 -1.03
CA LEU A 44 -4.38 -8.85 0.07
C LEU A 44 -3.22 -9.83 -0.11
N LYS A 45 -2.83 -10.12 -1.37
CA LYS A 45 -1.67 -10.96 -1.72
C LYS A 45 -0.36 -10.17 -1.87
N GLY A 46 -0.35 -8.87 -1.61
CA GLY A 46 0.84 -8.02 -1.76
C GLY A 46 1.32 -7.83 -3.20
N LYS A 47 0.49 -8.14 -4.20
CA LYS A 47 0.85 -8.03 -5.63
C LYS A 47 0.74 -6.60 -6.18
N SER A 48 -0.04 -5.75 -5.52
CA SER A 48 -0.19 -4.33 -5.81
C SER A 48 -0.67 -3.61 -4.56
N LEU A 49 -0.66 -2.27 -4.57
CA LEU A 49 -1.30 -1.47 -3.54
C LEU A 49 -2.61 -0.84 -4.07
N PRO A 50 -3.55 -0.47 -3.18
CA PRO A 50 -4.56 0.52 -3.52
C PRO A 50 -3.85 1.85 -3.84
N ASN A 51 -4.44 2.67 -4.71
CA ASN A 51 -3.93 4.02 -4.92
C ASN A 51 -4.16 4.87 -3.64
N LEU A 52 -3.60 6.07 -3.60
CA LEU A 52 -3.70 6.93 -2.42
C LEU A 52 -5.16 7.26 -2.04
N GLU A 53 -6.01 7.54 -3.03
CA GLU A 53 -7.43 7.84 -2.78
C GLU A 53 -8.17 6.65 -2.14
N HIS A 54 -7.95 5.44 -2.63
CA HIS A 54 -8.53 4.23 -2.06
C HIS A 54 -7.94 3.92 -0.68
N LEU A 55 -6.66 4.20 -0.42
CA LEU A 55 -6.09 4.09 0.92
C LEU A 55 -6.77 5.05 1.89
N CYS A 56 -6.98 6.31 1.50
CA CYS A 56 -7.73 7.28 2.30
C CYS A 56 -9.17 6.80 2.56
N ALA A 57 -9.87 6.34 1.52
CA ALA A 57 -11.23 5.82 1.68
C ALA A 57 -11.27 4.62 2.63
N LEU A 58 -10.31 3.69 2.52
CA LEU A 58 -10.21 2.56 3.44
C LEU A 58 -9.90 3.01 4.87
N SER A 59 -9.08 4.04 5.07
CA SER A 59 -8.79 4.54 6.43
C SER A 59 -10.06 5.10 7.09
N TYR A 60 -10.91 5.80 6.34
CA TYR A 60 -12.23 6.23 6.82
C TYR A 60 -13.17 5.05 7.11
N LEU A 61 -13.26 4.07 6.19
CA LEU A 61 -14.10 2.88 6.38
C LEU A 61 -13.70 2.08 7.62
N PHE A 62 -12.40 1.94 7.85
CA PHE A 62 -11.86 1.14 8.96
C PHE A 62 -11.66 1.93 10.26
N HIS A 63 -11.99 3.22 10.27
CA HIS A 63 -11.79 4.11 11.42
C HIS A 63 -10.35 4.09 11.97
N CYS A 64 -9.36 4.13 11.06
CA CYS A 64 -7.94 4.16 11.40
C CYS A 64 -7.21 5.28 10.66
N THR A 65 -5.97 5.57 11.05
CA THR A 65 -5.12 6.51 10.28
C THR A 65 -4.48 5.80 9.08
N LEU A 66 -3.99 6.57 8.10
CA LEU A 66 -3.22 6.02 6.99
C LEU A 66 -1.95 5.31 7.47
N ASP A 67 -1.30 5.82 8.51
CA ASP A 67 -0.08 5.23 9.09
C ASP A 67 -0.38 3.89 9.77
N ASP A 68 -1.56 3.72 10.36
CA ASP A 68 -2.00 2.43 10.91
C ASP A 68 -2.31 1.40 9.80
N LEU A 69 -2.73 1.89 8.63
CA LEU A 69 -3.13 1.06 7.50
C LEU A 69 -1.93 0.62 6.65
N VAL A 70 -0.95 1.52 6.46
CA VAL A 70 0.19 1.34 5.57
C VAL A 70 1.43 0.92 6.36
N VAL A 71 1.95 -0.28 6.07
CA VAL A 71 3.14 -0.77 6.77
C VAL A 71 4.39 -0.37 6.01
N THR A 72 5.22 0.47 6.62
CA THR A 72 6.52 0.85 6.07
C THR A 72 7.67 0.01 6.66
N GLN A 73 8.75 -0.11 5.88
CA GLN A 73 10.00 -0.72 6.31
C GLN A 73 11.17 0.15 5.87
N MET A 74 12.25 0.13 6.64
CA MET A 74 13.47 0.84 6.28
C MET A 74 14.28 0.03 5.28
N ASN A 75 14.69 0.68 4.19
CA ASN A 75 15.70 0.12 3.32
C ASN A 75 17.08 0.64 3.73
N TYR A 76 18.00 -0.27 4.06
CA TYR A 76 19.36 0.05 4.45
C TYR A 76 20.32 0.23 3.27
N TYR A 77 19.86 0.09 2.01
CA TYR A 77 20.72 0.32 0.85
C TYR A 77 21.28 1.76 0.88
N VAL A 78 22.61 1.80 1.01
CA VAL A 78 23.45 2.99 1.04
C VAL A 78 23.34 3.68 -0.31
N ILE A 79 22.87 4.93 -0.32
CA ILE A 79 23.03 5.80 -1.49
C ILE A 79 24.52 6.10 -1.60
N LYS A 80 25.28 5.25 -2.29
CA LYS A 80 26.67 5.55 -2.66
C LYS A 80 26.95 5.51 -4.16
N GLU A 81 26.04 5.08 -5.03
CA GLU A 81 26.41 4.93 -6.45
C GLU A 81 25.52 5.62 -7.48
N THR A 82 24.35 6.17 -7.13
CA THR A 82 23.46 6.75 -8.17
C THR A 82 23.69 8.24 -8.44
N ILE A 83 24.36 8.98 -7.55
CA ILE A 83 24.62 10.42 -7.77
C ILE A 83 25.82 10.65 -8.72
N CYS A 84 26.79 9.71 -8.80
CA CYS A 84 27.96 9.87 -9.69
C CYS A 84 27.68 9.59 -11.18
N GLN A 85 26.54 8.99 -11.53
CA GLN A 85 26.20 8.69 -12.94
C GLN A 85 25.52 9.88 -13.64
N TYR A 86 24.96 10.84 -12.90
CA TYR A 86 24.30 12.03 -13.46
C TYR A 86 25.21 13.28 -13.54
N SER A 87 26.47 13.21 -13.10
CA SER A 87 27.42 14.33 -13.22
C SER A 87 28.56 14.09 -14.23
N LEU A 88 28.58 12.94 -14.92
CA LEU A 88 29.59 12.63 -15.95
C LEU A 88 28.99 12.49 -17.36
N GLY A 89 27.70 12.79 -17.54
CA GLY A 89 27.00 12.72 -18.82
C GLY A 89 26.65 14.05 -19.48
N ASP A 90 26.83 15.17 -18.77
CA ASP A 90 26.64 16.52 -19.30
C ASP A 90 27.99 17.25 -19.38
N CYS A 91 28.79 16.90 -20.38
CA CYS A 91 29.89 17.68 -20.94
C CYS A 91 29.91 17.48 -22.45
#